data_AF-A0A4R4E206-F1
#
_entry.id   AF-A0A4R4E206-F1
#
_cell.length_a   1.000
_cell.length_b   1.000
_cell.length_c   1.000
_cell.angle_alpha   90.00
_cell.angle_beta   90.00
_cell.angle_gamma   90.00
#
_symmetry.space_group_name_H-M   'P 1'
#
loop_
_entity.id
_entity.type
_entity.pdbx_description
1 polymer ?
#
loop_
_entity_poly.entity_id
_entity_poly.type
_entity_poly.pdbx_seq_one_letter_code
_entity_poly.pdbx_strand_id
1 'polypeptide(L)'
;MKRLKPFAANGPNVAKHRLVVDTNLWISFLLGSAPRKWDQALLSDNHVLLFSQELLEEFLTVAQRPKFRKYFNLPDLEALMLALQEKAEFVDVQSNVAACRDPKDNFLLSLCKDGRATHLLTGDQDLLDLLKFGKTRILTIKEYLAS
;
A
#
# COMPACT_ATOMS: atom_id res chain seq x y z
N MET A 1 5.53 1.55 34.88
CA MET A 1 5.16 2.18 33.59
C MET A 1 6.37 2.06 32.65
N LYS A 2 6.40 1.04 31.77
CA LYS A 2 7.57 0.79 30.91
C LYS A 2 7.52 1.76 29.73
N ARG A 3 8.47 2.70 29.69
CA ARG A 3 8.71 3.56 28.53
C ARG A 3 9.08 2.69 27.33
N LEU A 4 8.31 2.79 26.25
CA LEU A 4 8.73 2.31 24.93
C LEU A 4 10.00 3.08 24.53
N LYS A 5 11.05 2.36 24.14
CA LYS A 5 12.27 2.96 23.61
C LYS A 5 12.00 3.42 22.18
N PRO A 6 12.49 4.62 21.75
CA PRO A 6 12.54 4.94 20.34
C PRO A 6 13.42 3.92 19.63
N PHE A 7 12.93 3.32 18.54
CA PHE A 7 13.72 2.41 17.72
C PHE A 7 14.85 3.20 17.05
N ALA A 8 16.07 2.89 17.44
CA ALA A 8 17.27 3.36 16.76
C ALA A 8 17.31 2.72 15.37
N ALA A 9 17.29 3.53 14.32
CA ALA A 9 17.76 3.10 13.01
C ALA A 9 19.27 2.83 13.13
N ASN A 10 19.69 1.58 12.91
CA ASN A 10 20.97 1.19 12.31
C ASN A 10 21.18 -0.33 12.44
N GLY A 11 20.58 -1.08 11.49
CA GLY A 11 21.02 -2.41 11.08
C GLY A 11 21.60 -2.33 9.66
N PRO A 12 22.33 -3.35 9.18
CA PRO A 12 22.92 -3.33 7.84
C PRO A 12 21.86 -3.03 6.79
N ASN A 13 22.20 -2.15 5.84
CA ASN A 13 21.34 -1.64 4.78
C ASN A 13 20.94 -2.78 3.81
N VAL A 14 20.02 -3.64 4.24
CA VAL A 14 19.27 -4.51 3.33
C VAL A 14 18.30 -3.57 2.61
N ALA A 15 18.39 -3.50 1.28
CA ALA A 15 17.56 -2.60 0.48
C ALA A 15 16.08 -2.87 0.80
N LYS A 16 15.44 -1.96 1.53
CA LYS A 16 14.05 -2.14 1.94
C LYS A 16 13.14 -2.10 0.71
N HIS A 17 12.23 -3.06 0.60
CA HIS A 17 11.19 -3.01 -0.42
C HIS A 17 10.27 -1.81 -0.16
N ARG A 18 10.13 -0.91 -1.13
CA ARG A 18 9.18 0.21 -1.07
C ARG A 18 7.92 -0.19 -1.82
N LEU A 19 6.80 -0.29 -1.10
CA LEU A 19 5.58 -0.93 -1.57
C LEU A 19 4.47 0.09 -1.72
N VAL A 20 3.87 0.16 -2.91
CA VAL A 20 2.52 0.70 -3.10
C VAL A 20 1.56 -0.47 -3.13
N VAL A 21 0.48 -0.38 -2.35
CA VAL A 21 -0.55 -1.42 -2.30
C VAL A 21 -1.86 -0.79 -2.76
N ASP A 22 -2.43 -1.36 -3.80
CA ASP A 22 -3.72 -0.96 -4.37
C ASP A 22 -4.84 -1.00 -3.31
N THR A 23 -5.75 -0.02 -3.39
CA THR A 23 -6.95 0.09 -2.55
C THR A 23 -7.74 -1.21 -2.44
N ASN A 24 -7.95 -1.93 -3.56
CA ASN A 24 -8.76 -3.15 -3.54
C ASN A 24 -8.14 -4.25 -2.67
N LEU A 25 -6.80 -4.25 -2.57
CA LEU A 25 -6.07 -5.18 -1.73
C LEU A 25 -6.12 -4.78 -0.26
N TRP A 26 -6.10 -3.49 0.07
CA TRP A 26 -6.36 -3.01 1.43
C TRP A 26 -7.74 -3.43 1.93
N ILE A 27 -8.77 -3.26 1.10
CA ILE A 27 -10.13 -3.69 1.44
C ILE A 27 -10.17 -5.22 1.63
N SER A 28 -9.58 -5.97 0.71
CA SER A 28 -9.52 -7.44 0.80
C SER A 28 -8.78 -7.93 2.06
N PHE A 29 -7.74 -7.20 2.46
CA PHE A 29 -7.00 -7.46 3.69
C PHE A 29 -7.86 -7.27 4.93
N LEU A 30 -8.53 -6.13 5.04
CA LEU A 30 -9.33 -5.80 6.21
C LEU A 30 -10.59 -6.68 6.32
N LEU A 31 -11.10 -7.22 5.22
CA LEU A 31 -12.17 -8.22 5.21
C LEU A 31 -11.69 -9.63 5.65
N GLY A 32 -10.40 -9.81 5.95
CA GLY A 32 -9.81 -11.10 6.30
C GLY A 32 -9.67 -12.07 5.13
N SER A 33 -9.84 -11.59 3.90
CA SER A 33 -9.71 -12.38 2.67
C SER A 33 -8.31 -12.36 2.05
N ALA A 34 -7.39 -11.56 2.59
CA ALA A 34 -5.99 -11.60 2.19
C ALA A 34 -5.28 -12.86 2.72
N PRO A 35 -4.19 -13.31 2.06
CA PRO A 35 -3.39 -14.42 2.55
C PRO A 35 -2.85 -14.14 3.96
N ARG A 36 -2.94 -15.11 4.89
CA ARG A 36 -2.41 -14.96 6.28
C ARG A 36 -0.95 -14.52 6.38
N LYS A 37 -0.14 -14.80 5.35
CA LYS A 37 1.27 -14.38 5.29
C LYS A 37 1.41 -12.87 5.03
N TRP A 38 0.36 -12.21 4.57
CA TRP A 38 0.35 -10.79 4.24
C TRP A 38 0.48 -9.91 5.49
N ASP A 39 -0.16 -10.29 6.60
CA ASP A 39 0.01 -9.61 7.91
C ASP A 39 1.48 -9.54 8.32
N GLN A 40 2.18 -10.68 8.26
CA GLN A 40 3.59 -10.78 8.65
C GLN A 40 4.49 -10.02 7.67
N ALA A 41 4.17 -10.09 6.38
CA ALA A 41 4.90 -9.35 5.36
C ALA A 41 4.77 -7.85 5.62
N LEU A 42 3.56 -7.31 5.81
CA LEU A 42 3.27 -5.90 6.08
C LEU A 42 3.82 -5.35 7.40
N LEU A 43 4.03 -6.23 8.39
CA LEU A 43 4.55 -5.86 9.71
C LEU A 43 6.06 -6.04 9.84
N SER A 44 6.73 -6.59 8.82
CA SER A 44 8.18 -6.75 8.83
C SER A 44 8.92 -5.40 8.71
N ASP A 45 10.12 -5.28 9.29
CA ASP A 45 10.94 -4.08 9.15
C ASP A 45 11.65 -3.97 7.78
N ASN A 46 11.43 -4.94 6.89
CA ASN A 46 12.13 -5.08 5.61
C ASN A 46 11.48 -4.31 4.46
N HIS A 47 10.35 -3.66 4.69
CA HIS A 47 9.68 -2.84 3.70
C HIS A 47 9.22 -1.50 4.29
N VAL A 48 8.85 -0.60 3.38
CA VAL A 48 8.25 0.70 3.65
C VAL A 48 6.98 0.78 2.82
N LEU A 49 5.85 1.04 3.48
CA LEU A 49 4.58 1.30 2.80
C LEU A 49 4.56 2.74 2.31
N LEU A 50 4.17 2.95 1.06
CA LEU A 50 4.04 4.26 0.45
C LEU A 50 2.56 4.58 0.29
N PHE A 51 2.16 5.77 0.75
CA PHE A 51 0.82 6.30 0.57
C PHE A 51 0.88 7.69 -0.04
N SER A 52 -0.06 8.00 -0.93
CA SER A 52 -0.41 9.38 -1.26
C SER A 52 -1.70 9.77 -0.55
N GLN A 53 -2.00 11.07 -0.52
CA GLN A 53 -3.32 11.55 -0.09
C GLN A 53 -4.43 10.92 -0.94
N GLU A 54 -4.27 10.85 -2.26
CA GLU A 54 -5.25 10.28 -3.18
C GLU A 54 -5.51 8.78 -2.92
N LEU A 55 -4.47 7.98 -2.65
CA LEU A 55 -4.63 6.57 -2.29
C LEU A 55 -5.42 6.40 -0.99
N LEU A 56 -5.14 7.25 0.00
CA LEU A 56 -5.84 7.23 1.27
C LEU A 56 -7.32 7.63 1.10
N GLU A 57 -7.61 8.65 0.31
CA GLU A 57 -8.96 9.10 0.02
C GLU A 57 -9.77 8.06 -0.75
N GLU A 58 -9.19 7.41 -1.76
CA GLU A 58 -9.82 6.30 -2.48
C GLU A 58 -10.12 5.15 -1.51
N PHE A 59 -9.15 4.77 -0.67
CA PHE A 59 -9.35 3.74 0.35
C PHE A 59 -10.51 4.06 1.30
N LEU A 60 -10.57 5.26 1.87
CA LEU A 60 -11.65 5.67 2.76
C LEU A 60 -13.00 5.69 2.04
N THR A 61 -13.02 6.19 0.80
CA THR A 61 -14.22 6.21 -0.04
C THR A 61 -14.73 4.80 -0.30
N VAL A 62 -13.85 3.84 -0.61
CA VAL A 62 -14.23 2.44 -0.79
C VAL A 62 -14.72 1.85 0.54
N ALA A 63 -13.98 2.02 1.63
CA ALA A 63 -14.32 1.43 2.94
C ALA A 63 -15.68 1.88 3.48
N GLN A 64 -16.12 3.09 3.15
CA GLN A 64 -17.41 3.65 3.60
C GLN A 64 -18.62 3.24 2.74
N ARG A 65 -18.42 2.51 1.63
CA ARG A 65 -19.53 2.05 0.76
C ARG A 65 -20.51 1.17 1.56
N PRO A 66 -21.83 1.22 1.29
CA PRO A 66 -22.85 0.52 2.09
C PRO A 66 -22.57 -0.97 2.31
N LYS A 67 -22.02 -1.66 1.30
CA LYS A 67 -21.67 -3.09 1.38
C LYS A 67 -20.56 -3.42 2.39
N PHE A 68 -19.74 -2.43 2.76
CA PHE A 68 -18.62 -2.61 3.70
C PHE A 68 -18.89 -2.08 5.11
N ARG A 69 -19.98 -1.33 5.33
CA ARG A 69 -20.35 -0.78 6.66
C ARG A 69 -20.50 -1.83 7.77
N LYS A 70 -20.80 -3.08 7.42
CA LYS A 70 -20.90 -4.20 8.39
C LYS A 70 -19.54 -4.75 8.82
N TYR A 71 -18.46 -4.38 8.12
CA TYR A 71 -17.10 -4.84 8.41
C TYR A 71 -16.24 -3.74 9.03
N PHE A 72 -16.50 -2.47 8.69
CA PHE A 72 -15.73 -1.32 9.19
C PHE A 72 -16.68 -0.32 9.84
N ASN A 73 -16.52 -0.11 11.15
CA ASN A 73 -17.10 1.06 11.81
C ASN A 73 -16.10 2.23 11.75
N LEU A 74 -16.56 3.45 12.07
CA LEU A 74 -15.71 4.65 12.06
C LEU A 74 -14.48 4.51 12.99
N PRO A 75 -14.62 4.07 14.25
CA PRO A 75 -13.46 3.82 15.13
C PRO A 75 -12.40 2.88 14.55
N ASP A 76 -12.80 1.81 13.85
CA ASP A 76 -11.85 0.87 13.23
C ASP A 76 -11.02 1.55 12.13
N LEU A 77 -11.68 2.38 11.32
CA LEU A 77 -11.00 3.17 10.28
C LEU A 77 -10.07 4.21 10.88
N GLU A 78 -10.48 4.90 11.95
CA GLU A 78 -9.61 5.86 12.66
C GLU A 78 -8.37 5.18 13.24
N ALA A 79 -8.51 4.02 13.87
CA ALA A 79 -7.40 3.26 14.41
C ALA A 79 -6.43 2.79 13.31
N LEU A 80 -6.96 2.34 12.17
CA LEU A 80 -6.16 1.98 11.00
C LEU A 80 -5.39 3.19 10.47
N MET A 81 -6.04 4.35 10.36
CA MET A 81 -5.38 5.57 9.89
C MET A 81 -4.22 5.99 10.79
N LEU A 82 -4.41 5.95 12.12
CA LEU A 82 -3.34 6.24 13.07
C LEU A 82 -2.15 5.27 12.90
N ALA A 83 -2.43 3.98 12.72
CA ALA A 83 -1.39 2.98 12.48
C ALA A 83 -0.66 3.19 11.14
N LEU A 84 -1.38 3.58 10.09
CA LEU A 84 -0.78 3.92 8.79
C LEU A 84 0.10 5.17 8.88
N GLN A 85 -0.34 6.21 9.58
CA GLN A 85 0.46 7.43 9.80
C GLN A 85 1.77 7.15 10.56
N GLU A 86 1.79 6.16 11.45
CA GLU A 86 3.01 5.78 12.17
C GLU A 86 3.97 4.92 11.32
N LYS A 87 3.44 4.10 10.42
CA LYS A 87 4.23 3.05 9.72
C LYS A 87 4.48 3.29 8.24
N ALA A 88 3.69 4.14 7.59
CA ALA A 88 3.80 4.44 6.17
C ALA A 88 4.53 5.76 5.93
N GLU A 89 5.21 5.84 4.79
CA GLU A 89 5.77 7.07 4.25
C GLU A 89 4.70 7.73 3.35
N PHE A 90 4.25 8.91 3.75
CA PHE A 90 3.33 9.73 2.96
C PHE A 90 4.12 10.54 1.93
N VAL A 91 3.84 10.27 0.66
CA VAL A 91 4.49 10.88 -0.49
C VAL A 91 3.61 12.00 -1.02
N ASP A 92 4.20 13.19 -1.14
CA ASP A 92 3.61 14.29 -1.89
C ASP A 92 3.81 14.04 -3.39
N VAL A 93 2.73 13.70 -4.09
CA VAL A 93 2.76 13.29 -5.49
C VAL A 93 2.63 14.53 -6.39
N GLN A 94 3.64 14.75 -7.23
CA GLN A 94 3.75 15.90 -8.13
C GLN A 94 3.80 15.47 -9.60
N SER A 95 4.15 14.21 -9.86
CA SER A 95 4.14 13.62 -11.19
C SER A 95 2.71 13.40 -11.69
N ASN A 96 2.50 13.68 -12.98
CA ASN A 96 1.31 13.26 -13.71
C ASN A 96 1.71 12.17 -14.72
N VAL A 97 1.26 10.94 -14.48
CA VAL A 97 1.52 9.78 -15.34
C VAL A 97 0.28 9.49 -16.19
N ALA A 98 0.49 9.10 -17.45
CA ALA A 98 -0.56 8.62 -18.33
C ALA A 98 -0.05 7.35 -19.04
N ALA A 99 -0.07 6.23 -18.32
CA ALA A 99 0.52 4.97 -18.77
C ALA A 99 -0.39 3.75 -18.59
N CYS A 100 -1.32 3.77 -17.64
CA CYS A 100 -2.35 2.74 -17.50
C CYS A 100 -3.45 2.92 -18.55
N ARG A 101 -4.07 1.82 -18.99
CA ARG A 101 -5.23 1.84 -19.89
C ARG A 101 -6.44 2.47 -19.21
N ASP A 102 -6.69 2.17 -17.94
CA ASP A 102 -7.65 2.92 -17.12
C ASP A 102 -6.96 4.18 -16.56
N PRO A 103 -7.36 5.38 -17.00
CA PRO A 103 -6.76 6.61 -16.51
C PRO A 103 -6.93 6.82 -15.00
N LYS A 104 -7.93 6.17 -14.38
CA LYS A 104 -8.19 6.27 -12.94
C LYS A 104 -7.12 5.62 -12.09
N ASP A 105 -6.32 4.70 -12.64
CA ASP A 105 -5.25 4.02 -11.90
C ASP A 105 -3.88 4.70 -12.08
N ASN A 106 -3.79 5.72 -12.93
CA ASN A 106 -2.53 6.42 -13.16
C ASN A 106 -1.95 7.06 -11.91
N PHE A 107 -2.78 7.43 -10.92
CA PHE A 107 -2.28 7.98 -9.66
C PHE A 107 -1.40 6.98 -8.90
N LEU A 108 -1.68 5.67 -8.99
CA LEU A 108 -0.82 4.63 -8.40
C LEU A 108 0.56 4.64 -9.05
N LEU A 109 0.62 4.85 -10.36
CA LEU A 109 1.89 4.96 -11.10
C LEU A 109 2.63 6.27 -10.79
N SER A 110 1.91 7.39 -10.63
CA SER A 110 2.49 8.65 -10.15
C SER A 110 3.09 8.50 -8.75
N LEU A 111 2.36 7.88 -7.82
CA LEU A 111 2.85 7.55 -6.49
C LEU A 111 4.08 6.62 -6.56
N CYS A 112 4.04 5.61 -7.43
CA CYS A 112 5.19 4.74 -7.64
C CYS A 112 6.44 5.50 -8.09
N LYS A 113 6.28 6.48 -8.98
CA LYS A 113 7.37 7.30 -9.49
C LYS A 113 7.97 8.19 -8.39
N ASP A 114 7.14 9.00 -7.75
CA ASP A 114 7.62 10.01 -6.80
C ASP A 114 8.07 9.37 -5.49
N GLY A 115 7.38 8.32 -5.05
CA GLY A 115 7.74 7.52 -3.88
C GLY A 115 8.91 6.57 -4.12
N ARG A 116 9.46 6.49 -5.34
CA ARG A 116 10.53 5.55 -5.74
C ARG A 116 10.17 4.12 -5.35
N ALA A 117 8.94 3.71 -5.64
CA ALA A 117 8.45 2.39 -5.33
C ALA A 117 9.32 1.32 -6.00
N THR A 118 9.54 0.23 -5.28
CA THR A 118 10.16 -0.98 -5.83
C THR A 118 9.10 -1.93 -6.37
N HIS A 119 7.92 -1.92 -5.75
CA HIS A 119 6.81 -2.79 -6.11
C HIS A 119 5.49 -2.02 -6.02
N LEU A 120 4.62 -2.28 -6.99
CA LEU A 120 3.19 -2.02 -6.94
C LEU A 120 2.49 -3.36 -6.82
N LEU A 121 1.70 -3.53 -5.77
CA LEU A 121 0.89 -4.71 -5.57
C LEU A 121 -0.55 -4.38 -5.93
N THR A 122 -1.10 -5.14 -6.88
CA THR A 122 -2.45 -4.90 -7.41
C THR A 122 -3.09 -6.21 -7.87
N GLY A 123 -4.42 -6.23 -7.95
CA GLY A 123 -5.19 -7.26 -8.64
C GLY A 123 -5.80 -6.79 -9.95
N ASP A 124 -5.53 -5.54 -10.35
CA ASP A 124 -6.05 -4.93 -11.57
C ASP A 124 -5.27 -5.40 -12.80
N GLN A 125 -5.97 -5.84 -13.84
CA GLN A 125 -5.34 -6.41 -15.03
C GLN A 125 -4.71 -5.35 -15.93
N ASP A 126 -5.29 -4.14 -16.02
CA ASP A 126 -4.73 -3.07 -16.84
C ASP A 126 -3.40 -2.57 -16.26
N LEU A 127 -3.23 -2.60 -14.93
CA LEU A 127 -1.94 -2.38 -14.27
C LEU A 127 -1.00 -3.58 -14.41
N LEU A 128 -1.47 -4.81 -14.20
CA LEU A 128 -0.64 -6.01 -14.28
C LEU A 128 -0.05 -6.23 -15.68
N ASP A 129 -0.80 -5.88 -16.73
CA ASP A 129 -0.36 -5.97 -18.13
C ASP A 129 0.88 -5.10 -18.42
N LEU A 130 1.13 -4.07 -17.61
CA LEU A 130 2.34 -3.25 -17.73
C LEU A 130 3.60 -4.02 -17.30
N LEU A 131 3.47 -5.01 -16.40
CA LEU A 131 4.51 -5.82 -15.75
C LEU A 131 5.52 -5.02 -14.91
N LYS A 132 5.94 -3.85 -15.39
CA LYS A 132 6.92 -2.96 -14.80
C LYS A 132 6.65 -1.52 -15.21
N PHE A 133 6.84 -0.59 -14.29
CA PHE A 133 6.83 0.84 -14.55
C PHE A 133 8.12 1.48 -14.02
N GLY A 134 9.02 1.90 -14.93
CA GLY A 134 10.35 2.37 -14.55
C GLY A 134 11.16 1.30 -13.80
N LYS A 135 11.38 1.50 -12.49
CA LYS A 135 12.01 0.52 -11.59
C LYS A 135 11.01 -0.31 -10.78
N THR A 136 9.74 0.07 -10.79
CA THR A 136 8.66 -0.58 -10.04
C THR A 136 8.24 -1.86 -10.74
N ARG A 137 8.30 -3.00 -10.04
CA ARG A 137 7.68 -4.26 -10.49
C ARG A 137 6.20 -4.24 -10.14
N ILE A 138 5.33 -4.66 -11.05
CA ILE A 138 3.89 -4.72 -10.81
C ILE A 138 3.52 -6.19 -10.65
N LEU A 139 2.99 -6.55 -9.48
CA LEU A 139 2.77 -7.95 -9.09
C LEU A 139 1.44 -8.10 -8.36
N THR A 140 0.90 -9.31 -8.38
CA THR A 140 -0.11 -9.72 -7.42
C THR A 140 0.52 -9.96 -6.04
N ILE A 141 -0.29 -9.91 -4.96
CA ILE A 141 0.17 -10.32 -3.62
C ILE A 141 0.73 -11.75 -3.64
N LYS A 142 0.10 -12.65 -4.40
CA LYS A 142 0.51 -14.05 -4.46
C LYS A 142 1.91 -14.20 -5.03
N GLU A 143 2.21 -13.48 -6.12
CA GLU A 143 3.54 -13.48 -6.74
C GLU A 143 4.58 -12.85 -5.81
N TYR A 144 4.24 -11.74 -5.16
CA TYR A 144 5.13 -11.09 -4.20
C TYR A 144 5.47 -11.98 -2.99
N LEU A 145 4.50 -12.74 -2.47
CA LEU A 145 4.72 -13.65 -1.35
C LEU A 145 5.45 -14.95 -1.72
N ALA A 146 5.57 -15.24 -3.03
CA ALA A 146 6.26 -16.42 -3.53
C ALA A 146 7.74 -16.15 -3.87
N SER A 147 8.15 -14.88 -3.94
CA SER A 147 9.54 -14.46 -4.15
C SER A 147 10.32 -14.31 -2.86
#